data_AF-X0QQJ9-F1
#
_entry.id   AF-X0QQJ9-F1
#
_cell.length_a   1.000
_cell.length_b   1.000
_cell.length_c   1.000
_cell.angle_alpha   90.00
_cell.angle_beta   90.00
_cell.angle_gamma   90.00
#
_symmetry.space_group_name_H-M   'P 1'
#
loop_
_entity.id
_entity.type
_entity.pdbx_description
1 polymer ?
#
loop_
_entity_poly.entity_id
_entity_poly.type
_entity_poly.pdbx_seq_one_letter_code
_entity_poly.pdbx_strand_id
1 'polypeptide(L)'
;MFKKTILSLFILSAFGISVSQAEDFTVLKQIADKPTQLSSGEYKGNYYVPSTLDTITWGYLPNRDASPVMSVTSGSVVTFDTVSHEGLLEDQGRDAAKYFKSKGVKDDFILDEAKTITKSKLKHDFDKDGPHIVTGPIEIKGAQPGDILKVEVINVERACRMVSSLTAMAKAHWQASFPKKQNKTTRLPLTLSATAMSPYLRLSKKMPKVNTKVF
;
A
#
# COMPACT_ATOMS: atom_id res chain seq x y z
N MET A 1 34.29 -71.73 1.10
CA MET A 1 34.10 -71.00 -0.18
C MET A 1 33.38 -69.69 0.10
N PHE A 2 34.15 -68.61 0.19
CA PHE A 2 33.67 -67.24 0.42
C PHE A 2 33.24 -66.60 -0.91
N LYS A 3 31.98 -66.16 -1.05
CA LYS A 3 31.58 -65.19 -2.08
C LYS A 3 30.47 -64.25 -1.59
N LYS A 4 30.89 -63.00 -1.31
CA LYS A 4 30.26 -61.69 -1.50
C LYS A 4 28.72 -61.55 -1.42
N THR A 5 28.22 -60.76 -0.45
CA THR A 5 27.14 -59.77 -0.71
C THR A 5 27.25 -58.52 0.18
N ILE A 6 27.81 -57.46 -0.41
CA ILE A 6 27.37 -56.05 -0.39
C ILE A 6 27.01 -55.37 0.95
N LEU A 7 27.96 -54.52 1.35
CA LEU A 7 27.81 -53.28 2.11
C LEU A 7 26.72 -52.37 1.50
N SER A 8 25.72 -51.95 2.29
CA SER A 8 25.00 -50.71 1.99
C SER A 8 24.84 -49.88 3.26
N LEU A 9 25.53 -48.75 3.23
CA LEU A 9 25.63 -47.70 4.22
C LEU A 9 24.27 -46.99 4.30
N PHE A 10 23.57 -47.06 5.43
CA PHE A 10 22.42 -46.19 5.69
C PHE A 10 22.94 -44.76 5.92
N ILE A 11 23.07 -43.99 4.84
CA ILE A 11 23.23 -42.54 4.92
C ILE A 11 21.85 -41.98 5.24
N LEU A 12 21.58 -41.78 6.52
CA LEU A 12 20.41 -41.03 6.99
C LEU A 12 20.69 -39.56 6.68
N SER A 13 20.35 -39.11 5.48
CA SER A 13 20.35 -37.70 5.11
C SER A 13 19.32 -36.98 5.98
N ALA A 14 19.81 -36.25 6.97
CA ALA A 14 19.02 -35.27 7.70
C ALA A 14 18.55 -34.20 6.72
N PHE A 15 17.36 -34.38 6.15
CA PHE A 15 16.61 -33.31 5.51
C PHE A 15 16.22 -32.33 6.62
N GLY A 16 17.10 -31.37 6.89
CA GLY A 16 16.78 -30.22 7.71
C GLY A 16 15.68 -29.42 7.02
N ILE A 17 14.43 -29.68 7.39
CA ILE A 17 13.34 -28.77 7.06
C ILE A 17 13.67 -27.48 7.80
N SER A 18 14.25 -26.51 7.09
CA SER A 18 14.34 -25.15 7.57
C SER A 18 12.91 -24.63 7.66
N VAL A 19 12.29 -24.79 8.82
CA VAL A 19 11.09 -24.06 9.17
C VAL A 19 11.51 -22.61 9.28
N SER A 20 11.33 -21.86 8.19
CA SER A 20 11.42 -20.41 8.24
C SER A 20 10.32 -19.95 9.20
N GLN A 21 10.71 -19.58 10.42
CA GLN A 21 9.81 -18.93 11.36
C GLN A 21 9.27 -17.67 10.69
N ALA A 22 7.97 -17.55 10.75
CA ALA A 22 7.23 -16.39 10.31
C ALA A 22 7.49 -15.27 11.31
N GLU A 23 8.15 -14.17 10.93
CA GLU A 23 8.12 -12.95 11.76
C GLU A 23 6.65 -12.55 11.99
N ASP A 24 6.25 -12.39 13.24
CA ASP A 24 4.91 -11.96 13.62
C ASP A 24 4.65 -10.56 13.05
N PHE A 25 3.75 -10.48 12.07
CA PHE A 25 3.39 -9.21 11.47
C PHE A 25 2.36 -8.50 12.36
N THR A 26 2.75 -7.34 12.89
CA THR A 26 1.86 -6.47 13.65
C THR A 26 1.17 -5.48 12.69
N VAL A 27 -0.15 -5.36 12.79
CA VAL A 27 -0.90 -4.33 12.05
C VAL A 27 -0.56 -2.97 12.64
N LEU A 28 -0.09 -2.07 11.79
CA LEU A 28 0.18 -0.70 12.20
C LEU A 28 -1.15 0.01 12.43
N LYS A 29 -1.26 0.65 13.59
CA LYS A 29 -2.39 1.51 13.92
C LYS A 29 -2.03 2.96 13.61
N GLN A 30 -3.03 3.75 13.26
CA GLN A 30 -2.87 5.19 13.11
C GLN A 30 -2.27 5.78 14.40
N ILE A 31 -1.25 6.64 14.27
CA ILE A 31 -0.51 7.23 15.39
C ILE A 31 -1.34 8.33 16.08
N ALA A 32 -2.18 9.03 15.31
CA ALA A 32 -3.09 10.07 15.79
C ALA A 32 -4.42 10.03 15.00
N ASP A 33 -5.46 10.67 15.54
CA ASP A 33 -6.79 10.75 14.95
C ASP A 33 -7.01 11.98 14.06
N LYS A 34 -6.09 12.94 14.09
CA LYS A 34 -6.15 14.17 13.30
C LYS A 34 -4.77 14.60 12.78
N PRO A 35 -4.72 15.45 11.74
CA PRO A 35 -3.48 16.03 11.28
C PRO A 35 -2.74 16.74 12.42
N THR A 36 -1.48 16.37 12.67
CA THR A 36 -0.66 16.93 13.76
C THR A 36 0.84 16.86 13.45
N GLN A 37 1.65 17.61 14.19
CA GLN A 37 3.08 17.33 14.29
C GLN A 37 3.32 16.34 15.43
N LEU A 38 4.12 15.30 15.19
CA LEU A 38 4.37 14.25 16.17
C LEU A 38 5.40 14.71 17.21
N SER A 39 5.06 14.61 18.50
CA SER A 39 5.94 15.02 19.61
C SER A 39 6.80 13.88 20.18
N SER A 40 6.51 12.63 19.82
CA SER A 40 7.13 11.41 20.36
C SER A 40 7.07 10.25 19.36
N GLY A 41 7.76 9.15 19.68
CA GLY A 41 7.83 7.96 18.84
C GLY A 41 8.91 8.04 17.76
N GLU A 42 8.95 7.02 16.89
CA GLU A 42 9.94 6.89 15.81
C GLU A 42 9.92 8.08 14.84
N TYR A 43 8.73 8.63 14.58
CA TYR A 43 8.51 9.73 13.65
C TYR A 43 8.44 11.11 14.32
N LYS A 44 9.01 11.25 15.52
CA LYS A 44 9.03 12.53 16.25
C LYS A 44 9.58 13.66 15.37
N GLY A 45 8.86 14.78 15.33
CA GLY A 45 9.20 15.96 14.54
C GLY A 45 8.56 15.99 13.15
N ASN A 46 8.14 14.85 12.62
CA ASN A 46 7.40 14.79 11.36
C ASN A 46 5.98 15.34 11.54
N TYR A 47 5.45 15.89 10.46
CA TYR A 47 4.01 16.07 10.33
C TYR A 47 3.36 14.72 10.02
N TYR A 48 2.12 14.53 10.46
CA TYR A 48 1.39 13.30 10.29
C TYR A 48 -0.04 13.57 9.84
N VAL A 49 -0.49 12.83 8.83
CA VAL A 49 -1.85 12.93 8.27
C VAL A 49 -2.49 11.54 8.26
N PRO A 50 -3.45 11.27 9.17
CA PRO A 50 -4.16 9.98 9.20
C PRO A 50 -5.19 9.86 8.06
N SER A 51 -5.67 8.64 7.79
CA SER A 51 -6.76 8.36 6.84
C SER A 51 -8.12 8.29 7.56
N THR A 52 -8.70 9.45 7.84
CA THR A 52 -10.00 9.60 8.50
C THR A 52 -11.06 10.12 7.54
N LEU A 53 -12.33 10.09 7.94
CA LEU A 53 -13.42 10.64 7.12
C LEU A 53 -13.26 12.13 6.82
N ASP A 54 -12.52 12.87 7.65
CA ASP A 54 -12.27 14.30 7.49
C ASP A 54 -11.01 14.60 6.67
N THR A 55 -10.16 13.60 6.44
CA THR A 55 -8.86 13.76 5.78
C THR A 55 -8.71 12.97 4.49
N ILE A 56 -9.78 12.32 4.02
CA ILE A 56 -9.80 11.58 2.77
C ILE A 56 -10.83 12.14 1.80
N THR A 57 -10.55 11.97 0.51
CA THR A 57 -11.54 11.98 -0.56
C THR A 57 -11.65 10.59 -1.18
N TRP A 58 -12.82 10.26 -1.73
CA TRP A 58 -13.03 9.00 -2.45
C TRP A 58 -13.32 9.29 -3.91
N GLY A 59 -12.43 8.83 -4.77
CA GLY A 59 -12.60 8.79 -6.22
C GLY A 59 -12.24 10.04 -6.99
N TYR A 60 -11.84 11.09 -6.29
CA TYR A 60 -11.41 12.36 -6.87
C TYR A 60 -10.06 12.77 -6.31
N LEU A 61 -9.18 13.23 -7.22
CA LEU A 61 -8.00 13.96 -6.80
C LEU A 61 -8.41 15.37 -6.34
N PRO A 62 -7.78 15.92 -5.29
CA PRO A 62 -7.96 17.30 -4.92
C PRO A 62 -7.70 18.24 -6.10
N ASN A 63 -8.52 19.28 -6.21
CA ASN A 63 -8.37 20.33 -7.21
C ASN A 63 -8.04 21.68 -6.53
N ARG A 64 -7.99 22.76 -7.31
CA ARG A 64 -7.66 24.10 -6.80
C ARG A 64 -8.57 24.59 -5.67
N ASP A 65 -9.82 24.12 -5.63
CA ASP A 65 -10.83 24.59 -4.68
C ASP A 65 -10.88 23.67 -3.44
N ALA A 66 -10.06 22.62 -3.39
CA ALA A 66 -9.96 21.72 -2.24
C ALA A 66 -9.26 22.42 -1.06
N SER A 67 -9.89 22.37 0.11
CA SER A 67 -9.29 22.88 1.34
C SER A 67 -8.20 21.92 1.85
N PRO A 68 -7.02 22.43 2.25
CA PRO A 68 -5.97 21.58 2.80
C PRO A 68 -6.34 21.09 4.20
N VAL A 69 -6.01 19.84 4.49
CA VAL A 69 -6.16 19.24 5.83
C VAL A 69 -5.03 19.67 6.78
N MET A 70 -3.93 20.15 6.22
CA MET A 70 -2.75 20.65 6.93
C MET A 70 -1.90 21.53 5.99
N SER A 71 -1.21 22.52 6.56
CA SER A 71 -0.24 23.35 5.83
C SER A 71 1.16 23.21 6.42
N VAL A 72 2.15 22.91 5.57
CA VAL A 72 3.56 22.70 5.97
C VAL A 72 4.50 23.61 5.18
N THR A 73 5.71 23.85 5.68
CA THR A 73 6.73 24.61 4.94
C THR A 73 7.53 23.70 4.02
N SER A 74 8.16 24.27 2.98
CA SER A 74 9.14 23.53 2.16
C SER A 74 10.23 22.90 3.03
N GLY A 75 10.66 21.68 2.67
CA GLY A 75 11.62 20.89 3.44
C GLY A 75 11.03 20.08 4.61
N SER A 76 9.72 20.18 4.86
CA SER A 76 9.06 19.38 5.90
C SER A 76 9.02 17.89 5.53
N VAL A 77 9.10 17.02 6.54
CA VAL A 77 8.83 15.59 6.42
C VAL A 77 7.40 15.32 6.88
N VAL A 78 6.63 14.61 6.05
CA VAL A 78 5.23 14.28 6.31
C VAL A 78 5.02 12.77 6.20
N THR A 79 4.47 12.17 7.25
CA THR A 79 4.03 10.77 7.28
C THR A 79 2.53 10.71 6.97
N PHE A 80 2.14 9.91 5.98
CA PHE A 80 0.74 9.72 5.60
C PHE A 80 0.30 8.28 5.87
N ASP A 81 -0.88 8.13 6.45
CA ASP A 81 -1.59 6.86 6.35
C ASP A 81 -2.36 6.82 5.02
N THR A 82 -2.46 5.62 4.45
CA THR A 82 -3.20 5.39 3.22
C THR A 82 -4.04 4.11 3.32
N VAL A 83 -5.21 4.13 2.69
CA VAL A 83 -6.14 3.00 2.69
C VAL A 83 -6.37 2.54 1.26
N SER A 84 -6.18 1.24 1.01
CA SER A 84 -6.54 0.65 -0.27
C SER A 84 -8.05 0.68 -0.47
N HIS A 85 -8.50 0.90 -1.70
CA HIS A 85 -9.91 0.80 -2.05
C HIS A 85 -10.43 -0.64 -2.07
N GLU A 86 -9.54 -1.62 -1.97
CA GLU A 86 -9.94 -3.03 -1.89
C GLU A 86 -10.69 -3.32 -0.58
N GLY A 87 -11.80 -4.03 -0.70
CA GLY A 87 -12.78 -4.27 0.35
C GLY A 87 -13.74 -3.11 0.59
N LEU A 88 -13.52 -1.96 -0.04
CA LEU A 88 -14.33 -0.76 0.18
C LEU A 88 -15.39 -0.56 -0.91
N LEU A 89 -15.14 -0.99 -2.13
CA LEU A 89 -16.00 -0.71 -3.28
C LEU A 89 -17.38 -1.40 -3.21
N GLU A 90 -18.36 -0.81 -3.88
CA GLU A 90 -19.75 -1.26 -3.94
C GLU A 90 -19.88 -2.66 -4.55
N ASP A 91 -19.13 -2.96 -5.62
CA ASP A 91 -19.11 -4.28 -6.26
C ASP A 91 -18.46 -5.37 -5.39
N GLN A 92 -17.78 -4.97 -4.32
CA GLN A 92 -17.18 -5.84 -3.30
C GLN A 92 -18.06 -5.95 -2.05
N GLY A 93 -19.22 -5.27 -2.05
CA GLY A 93 -20.20 -5.26 -0.98
C GLY A 93 -20.07 -4.09 -0.01
N ARG A 94 -19.11 -3.17 -0.22
CA ARG A 94 -18.89 -1.97 0.61
C ARG A 94 -18.89 -2.28 2.12
N ASP A 95 -18.20 -3.36 2.47
CA ASP A 95 -18.04 -3.84 3.84
C ASP A 95 -16.68 -4.51 3.94
N ALA A 96 -15.70 -3.74 4.43
CA ALA A 96 -14.32 -4.20 4.51
C ALA A 96 -14.20 -5.44 5.40
N ALA A 97 -14.93 -5.47 6.52
CA ALA A 97 -14.88 -6.59 7.46
C ALA A 97 -15.38 -7.88 6.80
N LYS A 98 -16.56 -7.83 6.16
CA LYS A 98 -17.14 -8.98 5.46
C LYS A 98 -16.27 -9.41 4.28
N TYR A 99 -15.78 -8.46 3.49
CA TYR A 99 -14.94 -8.73 2.33
C TYR A 99 -13.69 -9.50 2.73
N PHE A 100 -12.88 -8.96 3.64
CA PHE A 100 -11.61 -9.57 4.02
C PHE A 100 -11.81 -10.87 4.80
N LYS A 101 -12.84 -10.98 5.65
CA LYS A 101 -13.19 -12.27 6.30
C LYS A 101 -13.52 -13.35 5.28
N SER A 102 -14.23 -13.03 4.20
CA SER A 102 -14.50 -13.99 3.11
C SER A 102 -13.24 -14.50 2.41
N LYS A 103 -12.10 -13.79 2.57
CA LYS A 103 -10.78 -14.17 2.08
C LYS A 103 -9.89 -14.82 3.14
N GLY A 104 -10.44 -15.17 4.31
CA GLY A 104 -9.71 -15.83 5.40
C GLY A 104 -8.82 -14.90 6.22
N VAL A 105 -9.14 -13.60 6.25
CA VAL A 105 -8.44 -12.61 7.07
C VAL A 105 -9.10 -12.55 8.45
N LYS A 106 -8.29 -12.62 9.52
CA LYS A 106 -8.76 -12.42 10.89
C LYS A 106 -9.18 -10.97 11.08
N ASP A 107 -10.18 -10.71 11.92
CA ASP A 107 -10.71 -9.35 12.13
C ASP A 107 -9.65 -8.35 12.59
N ASP A 108 -8.73 -8.79 13.45
CA ASP A 108 -7.62 -8.00 13.98
C ASP A 108 -6.59 -7.61 12.90
N PHE A 109 -6.63 -8.27 11.74
CA PHE A 109 -5.79 -7.96 10.57
C PHE A 109 -6.47 -7.05 9.55
N ILE A 110 -7.69 -6.59 9.84
CA ILE A 110 -8.45 -5.67 9.00
C ILE A 110 -8.33 -4.27 9.61
N LEU A 111 -7.87 -3.33 8.81
CA LEU A 111 -7.68 -1.92 9.17
C LEU A 111 -8.98 -1.30 9.71
N ASP A 112 -8.89 -0.55 10.81
CA ASP A 112 -10.06 0.03 11.47
C ASP A 112 -10.64 1.19 10.66
N GLU A 113 -9.78 1.95 10.00
CA GLU A 113 -10.13 2.99 9.05
C GLU A 113 -10.88 2.42 7.83
N ALA A 114 -10.51 1.25 7.32
CA ALA A 114 -11.27 0.57 6.25
C ALA A 114 -12.69 0.19 6.71
N LYS A 115 -12.83 -0.33 7.94
CA LYS A 115 -14.14 -0.62 8.57
C LYS A 115 -14.93 0.67 8.77
N THR A 116 -14.27 1.76 9.17
CA THR A 116 -14.90 3.06 9.42
C THR A 116 -15.42 3.69 8.13
N ILE A 117 -14.60 3.70 7.07
CA ILE A 117 -14.95 4.24 5.76
C ILE A 117 -16.17 3.51 5.18
N THR A 118 -16.15 2.17 5.18
CA THR A 118 -17.25 1.37 4.63
C THR A 118 -18.57 1.51 5.39
N LYS A 119 -18.51 1.75 6.71
CA LYS A 119 -19.71 2.00 7.55
C LYS A 119 -20.19 3.45 7.52
N SER A 120 -19.43 4.36 6.93
CA SER A 120 -19.76 5.78 6.88
C SER A 120 -20.82 6.11 5.81
N LYS A 121 -21.35 7.34 5.89
CA LYS A 121 -22.23 7.92 4.85
C LYS A 121 -21.45 8.62 3.73
N LEU A 122 -20.12 8.49 3.68
CA LEU A 122 -19.28 9.12 2.66
C LEU A 122 -19.73 8.66 1.27
N LYS A 123 -20.16 9.57 0.39
CA LYS A 123 -20.70 9.17 -0.91
C LYS A 123 -19.56 8.72 -1.85
N HIS A 124 -19.84 7.67 -2.61
CA HIS A 124 -19.01 7.21 -3.72
C HIS A 124 -19.95 6.57 -4.75
N ASP A 125 -19.95 7.08 -5.96
CA ASP A 125 -20.70 6.54 -7.10
C ASP A 125 -19.77 5.60 -7.88
N PHE A 126 -19.94 4.30 -7.71
CA PHE A 126 -19.08 3.28 -8.31
C PHE A 126 -18.89 3.42 -9.83
N ASP A 127 -19.92 3.88 -10.55
CA ASP A 127 -19.90 3.97 -12.00
C ASP A 127 -19.23 5.26 -12.49
N LYS A 128 -19.31 6.34 -11.71
CA LYS A 128 -18.81 7.68 -12.08
C LYS A 128 -17.48 8.06 -11.44
N ASP A 129 -17.26 7.65 -10.20
CA ASP A 129 -16.13 8.05 -9.40
C ASP A 129 -14.93 7.10 -9.64
N GLY A 130 -13.71 7.59 -9.39
CA GLY A 130 -12.54 6.72 -9.35
C GLY A 130 -12.58 5.80 -8.12
N PRO A 131 -11.89 4.64 -8.12
CA PRO A 131 -12.01 3.72 -6.99
C PRO A 131 -11.25 4.18 -5.74
N HIS A 132 -10.28 5.09 -5.87
CA HIS A 132 -9.23 5.32 -4.87
C HIS A 132 -9.67 6.18 -3.68
N ILE A 133 -9.21 5.81 -2.48
CA ILE A 133 -9.15 6.70 -1.32
C ILE A 133 -7.89 7.54 -1.43
N VAL A 134 -8.01 8.86 -1.26
CA VAL A 134 -6.90 9.82 -1.35
C VAL A 134 -6.83 10.61 -0.06
N THR A 135 -5.75 10.46 0.70
CA THR A 135 -5.49 11.20 1.93
C THR A 135 -4.92 12.58 1.61
N GLY A 136 -5.51 13.65 2.15
CA GLY A 136 -5.11 15.04 1.93
C GLY A 136 -6.26 15.90 1.38
N PRO A 137 -5.97 16.99 0.65
CA PRO A 137 -4.64 17.49 0.27
C PRO A 137 -3.90 18.16 1.44
N ILE A 138 -2.59 18.35 1.31
CA ILE A 138 -1.83 19.27 2.16
C ILE A 138 -1.40 20.49 1.36
N GLU A 139 -1.30 21.64 2.02
CA GLU A 139 -0.75 22.87 1.46
C GLU A 139 0.76 22.95 1.74
N ILE A 140 1.52 23.36 0.72
CA ILE A 140 2.91 23.80 0.90
C ILE A 140 2.93 25.32 0.96
N LYS A 141 3.22 25.87 2.14
CA LYS A 141 3.20 27.32 2.38
C LYS A 141 4.12 28.05 1.40
N GLY A 142 3.55 29.03 0.72
CA GLY A 142 4.26 29.90 -0.23
C GLY A 142 4.36 29.35 -1.65
N ALA A 143 3.97 28.11 -1.92
CA ALA A 143 3.98 27.56 -3.27
C ALA A 143 3.01 28.32 -4.21
N GLN A 144 3.46 28.66 -5.40
CA GLN A 144 2.72 29.42 -6.42
C GLN A 144 2.53 28.62 -7.72
N PRO A 145 1.52 28.96 -8.54
CA PRO A 145 1.39 28.38 -9.88
C PRO A 145 2.67 28.58 -10.71
N GLY A 146 3.22 27.48 -11.24
CA GLY A 146 4.49 27.47 -11.97
C GLY A 146 5.67 26.91 -11.17
N ASP A 147 5.54 26.82 -9.85
CA ASP A 147 6.53 26.15 -9.01
C ASP A 147 6.56 24.63 -9.26
N ILE A 148 7.71 24.02 -8.99
CA ILE A 148 7.89 22.56 -9.08
C ILE A 148 7.92 21.98 -7.67
N LEU A 149 7.00 21.05 -7.39
CA LEU A 149 7.03 20.26 -6.18
C LEU A 149 7.97 19.06 -6.36
N LYS A 150 9.07 19.03 -5.62
CA LYS A 150 9.88 17.81 -5.45
C LYS A 150 9.33 17.03 -4.25
N VAL A 151 8.89 15.79 -4.49
CA VAL A 151 8.51 14.84 -3.43
C VAL A 151 9.56 13.74 -3.36
N GLU A 152 10.02 13.44 -2.15
CA GLU A 152 10.95 12.36 -1.88
C GLU A 152 10.29 11.35 -0.93
N VAL A 153 10.22 10.09 -1.34
CA VAL A 153 9.65 9.01 -0.53
C VAL A 153 10.77 8.44 0.34
N ILE A 154 10.77 8.81 1.62
CA ILE A 154 11.84 8.46 2.57
C ILE A 154 11.68 7.02 3.09
N ASN A 155 10.45 6.64 3.45
CA ASN A 155 10.12 5.30 3.95
C ASN A 155 8.71 4.89 3.48
N VAL A 156 8.47 3.59 3.39
CA VAL A 156 7.13 3.02 3.14
C VAL A 156 6.95 1.82 4.06
N GLU A 157 6.00 1.93 4.97
CA GLU A 157 5.60 0.84 5.85
C GLU A 157 4.28 0.24 5.43
N ARG A 158 4.15 -1.07 5.60
CA ARG A 158 2.91 -1.77 5.28
C ARG A 158 2.04 -1.78 6.52
N ALA A 159 0.91 -1.07 6.48
CA ALA A 159 -0.04 -1.04 7.59
C ALA A 159 -0.62 -2.43 7.89
N CYS A 160 -0.90 -3.21 6.84
CA CYS A 160 -1.28 -4.61 6.97
C CYS A 160 -0.53 -5.51 5.96
N ARG A 161 -0.42 -6.81 6.28
CA ARG A 161 0.34 -7.81 5.48
C ARG A 161 -0.26 -8.13 4.11
N MET A 162 -1.40 -7.54 3.79
CA MET A 162 -2.24 -7.95 2.68
C MET A 162 -1.96 -7.07 1.46
N VAL A 163 -1.67 -7.71 0.33
CA VAL A 163 -1.64 -7.07 -0.98
C VAL A 163 -2.73 -7.74 -1.82
N SER A 164 -3.69 -6.95 -2.28
CA SER A 164 -4.66 -7.39 -3.27
C SER A 164 -4.12 -7.08 -4.66
N SER A 165 -4.00 -8.12 -5.50
CA SER A 165 -3.88 -7.91 -6.93
C SER A 165 -5.27 -8.03 -7.54
N LEU A 166 -5.85 -6.89 -7.88
CA LEU A 166 -7.09 -6.85 -8.64
C LEU A 166 -6.73 -6.75 -10.12
N THR A 167 -6.86 -7.86 -10.85
CA THR A 167 -6.84 -7.82 -12.31
C THR A 167 -8.26 -7.53 -12.80
N ALA A 168 -8.70 -6.27 -12.61
CA ALA A 168 -9.98 -5.80 -13.13
C ALA A 168 -9.85 -5.50 -14.63
N MET A 169 -10.10 -6.53 -15.44
CA MET A 169 -10.06 -6.52 -16.91
C MET A 169 -11.07 -5.55 -17.56
N ALA A 170 -11.91 -4.82 -16.80
CA ALA A 170 -12.97 -3.98 -17.38
C ALA A 170 -12.46 -2.66 -17.99
N LYS A 171 -11.29 -2.14 -17.58
CA LYS A 171 -10.72 -0.86 -18.09
C LYS A 171 -9.28 -0.98 -18.63
N ALA A 172 -8.73 -2.19 -18.75
CA ALA A 172 -7.33 -2.43 -19.15
C ALA A 172 -7.19 -2.94 -20.60
N HIS A 173 -6.04 -2.67 -21.21
CA HIS A 173 -5.69 -2.95 -22.62
C HIS A 173 -5.79 -4.42 -23.07
N TRP A 174 -5.89 -5.38 -22.14
CA TRP A 174 -5.77 -6.83 -22.40
C TRP A 174 -7.10 -7.60 -22.31
N GLN A 175 -8.23 -6.90 -22.47
CA GLN A 175 -9.59 -7.46 -22.41
C GLN A 175 -9.80 -8.72 -23.26
N ALA A 176 -9.24 -8.75 -24.48
CA ALA A 176 -9.47 -9.82 -25.43
C ALA A 176 -8.88 -11.18 -24.99
N SER A 177 -7.89 -11.20 -24.09
CA SER A 177 -7.21 -12.45 -23.72
C SER A 177 -7.64 -13.02 -22.37
N PHE A 178 -8.48 -12.31 -21.60
CA PHE A 178 -9.00 -12.82 -20.33
C PHE A 178 -10.47 -12.42 -20.11
N PRO A 179 -11.41 -13.26 -20.57
CA PRO A 179 -12.84 -12.93 -20.58
C PRO A 179 -13.53 -12.94 -19.20
N LYS A 180 -12.81 -13.24 -18.11
CA LYS A 180 -13.37 -13.26 -16.74
C LYS A 180 -12.54 -12.38 -15.79
N LYS A 181 -13.23 -11.56 -15.00
CA LYS A 181 -12.64 -10.79 -13.89
C LYS A 181 -12.03 -11.76 -12.87
N GLN A 182 -10.76 -11.57 -12.54
CA GLN A 182 -10.07 -12.37 -11.53
C GLN A 182 -9.61 -11.46 -10.40
N ASN A 183 -10.16 -11.68 -9.20
CA ASN A 183 -9.70 -11.02 -7.98
C ASN A 183 -8.80 -12.01 -7.24
N LYS A 184 -7.51 -11.73 -7.12
CA LYS A 184 -6.57 -12.52 -6.31
C LYS A 184 -6.06 -11.68 -5.15
N THR A 185 -6.64 -11.92 -3.99
CA THR A 185 -6.08 -11.46 -2.71
C THR A 185 -5.06 -12.50 -2.26
N THR A 186 -3.78 -12.17 -2.34
CA THR A 186 -2.69 -13.08 -1.96
C THR A 186 -2.09 -12.66 -0.63
N ARG A 187 -2.09 -13.58 0.33
CA ARG A 187 -1.22 -13.45 1.51
C ARG A 187 0.21 -13.72 1.03
N LEU A 188 1.06 -12.69 0.98
CA LEU A 188 2.45 -12.90 0.56
C LEU A 188 3.16 -13.82 1.56
N PRO A 189 3.93 -14.84 1.11
CA PRO A 189 4.67 -15.72 2.02
C PRO A 189 5.75 -14.95 2.80
N LEU A 190 6.09 -15.44 4.00
CA LEU A 190 6.94 -14.74 4.98
C LEU A 190 8.42 -14.57 4.56
N THR A 191 8.85 -15.22 3.49
CA THR A 191 10.24 -15.23 3.03
C THR A 191 10.48 -14.46 1.74
N LEU A 192 9.49 -13.74 1.21
CA LEU A 192 9.67 -12.98 -0.02
C LEU A 192 10.44 -11.67 0.26
N SER A 193 11.76 -11.80 0.47
CA SER A 193 12.71 -10.70 0.18
C SER A 193 12.49 -10.29 -1.27
N ALA A 194 12.08 -9.04 -1.48
CA ALA A 194 11.90 -8.21 -2.70
C ALA A 194 12.12 -8.79 -4.13
N THR A 195 11.90 -10.08 -4.39
CA THR A 195 12.48 -10.77 -5.56
C THR A 195 11.48 -11.59 -6.38
N ALA A 196 10.19 -11.62 -6.07
CA ALA A 196 9.22 -12.32 -6.94
C ALA A 196 7.96 -11.51 -7.23
N MET A 197 8.16 -10.36 -7.88
CA MET A 197 7.47 -9.98 -9.12
C MET A 197 8.46 -9.12 -9.93
N SER A 198 9.21 -9.75 -10.85
CA SER A 198 10.06 -9.05 -11.82
C SER A 198 9.26 -8.91 -13.13
N PRO A 199 9.38 -7.78 -13.85
CA PRO A 199 10.61 -7.53 -14.56
C PRO A 199 11.37 -6.32 -14.03
N TYR A 200 12.66 -6.53 -13.78
CA TYR A 200 13.67 -5.54 -14.09
C TYR A 200 13.40 -4.96 -15.49
N LEU A 201 13.05 -3.68 -15.57
CA LEU A 201 13.40 -2.89 -16.74
C LEU A 201 13.96 -1.54 -16.30
N ARG A 202 15.23 -1.37 -16.65
CA ARG A 202 16.05 -0.17 -16.52
C ARG A 202 15.59 0.83 -17.58
N LEU A 203 15.19 2.04 -17.19
CA LEU A 203 15.05 3.17 -18.10
C LEU A 203 16.19 4.16 -17.85
N SER A 204 17.21 4.12 -18.71
CA SER A 204 18.14 5.22 -18.85
C SER A 204 17.57 6.22 -19.87
N LYS A 205 17.53 7.50 -19.50
CA LYS A 205 17.48 8.60 -20.46
C LYS A 205 18.64 9.52 -20.15
N LYS A 206 19.60 9.60 -21.09
CA LYS A 206 20.60 10.66 -21.14
C LYS A 206 19.82 11.98 -21.15
N MET A 207 19.88 12.77 -20.08
CA MET A 207 19.53 14.19 -20.16
C MET A 207 20.76 14.95 -20.67
N PRO A 208 20.61 15.87 -21.64
CA PRO A 208 21.66 16.83 -21.95
C PRO A 208 21.90 17.70 -20.70
N LYS A 209 23.17 18.00 -20.44
CA LYS A 209 23.57 18.98 -19.43
C LYS A 209 22.90 20.32 -19.76
N VAL A 210 21.89 20.71 -19.02
CA VAL A 210 21.45 22.10 -18.99
C VAL A 210 22.16 22.74 -17.82
N ASN A 211 23.24 23.47 -18.14
CA ASN A 211 23.85 24.41 -17.21
C ASN A 211 22.79 25.41 -16.77
N THR A 212 22.27 25.26 -15.56
CA THR A 212 21.58 26.35 -14.88
C THR A 212 22.41 26.71 -13.66
N LYS A 213 23.10 27.84 -13.79
CA LYS A 213 23.80 28.51 -12.70
C LYS A 213 22.77 28.77 -11.60
N VAL A 214 23.07 28.27 -10.42
CA VAL A 214 22.48 28.76 -9.17
C VAL A 214 23.01 30.18 -8.99
N PHE A 215 22.10 31.15 -9.01
CA PHE A 215 22.27 32.43 -8.33
C PHE A 215 21.38 32.37 -7.09
#